data_AF-A0A917QJG4-F1
#
_entry.id   AF-A0A917QJG4-F1
#
_cell.length_a   1.000
_cell.length_b   1.000
_cell.length_c   1.000
_cell.angle_alpha   90.00
_cell.angle_beta   90.00
_cell.angle_gamma   90.00
#
_symmetry.space_group_name_H-M   'P 1'
#
loop_
_entity.id
_entity.type
_entity.pdbx_description
1 polymer ?
#
loop_
_entity_poly.entity_id
_entity_poly.type
_entity_poly.pdbx_seq_one_letter_code
_entity_poly.pdbx_strand_id
1 'polypeptide(L)'
;MSEAEEQRWVGVMLDKLAAQENKRVLGDAELSERAARLSDQYFDGLARPSSVRWVTNQNTRWGSCTPAEGSIRLSHRLQGMPEYVVDYVLVHELAHLLVPGHGPRFWQLLDAYPRTERARGYLEGVVAADRLPHLPAAHDE
;
A
#
# COMPACT_ATOMS: atom_id res chain seq x y z
N MET A 1 -26.87 22.48 13.54
CA MET A 1 -25.62 22.25 14.29
C MET A 1 -25.30 23.46 15.17
N SER A 2 -24.67 23.25 16.32
CA SER A 2 -24.12 24.35 17.13
C SER A 2 -22.78 24.84 16.56
N GLU A 3 -22.45 26.11 16.81
CA GLU A 3 -21.19 26.74 16.38
C GLU A 3 -19.95 25.96 16.89
N ALA A 4 -20.04 25.35 18.08
CA ALA A 4 -18.99 24.51 18.63
C ALA A 4 -18.79 23.18 17.89
N GLU A 5 -19.86 22.59 17.34
CA GLU A 5 -19.78 21.38 16.52
C GLU A 5 -19.18 21.69 15.15
N GLU A 6 -19.54 22.83 14.56
CA GLU A 6 -18.98 23.29 13.27
C GLU A 6 -17.48 23.54 13.38
N GLN A 7 -17.03 24.27 14.41
CA GLN A 7 -15.60 24.53 14.65
C GLN A 7 -14.80 23.24 14.85
N ARG A 8 -15.39 22.24 15.52
CA ARG A 8 -14.76 20.93 15.69
C ARG A 8 -14.61 20.19 14.36
N TRP A 9 -15.65 20.22 13.51
CA TRP A 9 -15.60 19.60 12.19
C TRP A 9 -14.61 20.28 11.24
N VAL A 10 -14.54 21.61 11.28
CA VAL A 10 -13.54 22.39 10.53
C VAL A 10 -12.13 21.98 10.95
N GLY A 11 -11.84 21.90 12.26
CA GLY A 11 -10.55 21.43 12.77
C GLY A 11 -10.19 20.02 12.28
N VAL A 12 -11.13 19.07 12.37
CA VAL A 12 -10.93 17.69 11.89
C VAL A 12 -10.68 17.66 10.37
N MET A 13 -11.36 18.50 9.60
CA MET A 13 -11.20 18.56 8.14
C MET A 13 -9.85 19.17 7.74
N LEU A 14 -9.42 20.23 8.44
CA LEU A 14 -8.10 20.86 8.25
C LEU A 14 -6.97 19.89 8.61
N ASP A 15 -7.10 19.14 9.71
CA ASP A 15 -6.12 18.12 10.10
C ASP A 15 -6.05 16.99 9.06
N LYS A 16 -7.19 16.58 8.49
CA LYS A 16 -7.24 15.60 7.40
C LYS A 16 -6.57 16.13 6.13
N LEU A 17 -6.81 17.38 5.76
CA LEU A 17 -6.18 18.03 4.59
C LEU A 17 -4.68 18.17 4.80
N ALA A 18 -4.22 18.62 5.97
CA ALA A 18 -2.81 18.71 6.32
C ALA A 18 -2.13 17.33 6.33
N ALA A 19 -2.79 16.30 6.85
CA ALA A 19 -2.32 14.91 6.79
C ALA A 19 -2.31 14.33 5.36
N GLN A 20 -3.14 14.88 4.47
CA GLN A 20 -3.18 14.52 3.06
C GLN A 20 -2.09 15.22 2.25
N GLU A 21 -1.79 16.49 2.53
CA GLU A 21 -0.70 17.26 1.92
C GLU A 21 0.69 16.77 2.35
N ASN A 22 0.84 16.27 3.58
CA ASN A 22 2.12 15.73 4.08
C ASN A 22 2.45 14.30 3.56
N LYS A 23 1.59 13.69 2.75
CA LYS A 23 1.88 12.37 2.15
C LYS A 23 2.84 12.55 0.99
N ARG A 24 4.14 12.49 1.29
CA ARG A 24 5.21 12.41 0.29
C ARG A 24 4.95 11.24 -0.65
N VAL A 25 4.70 11.54 -1.92
CA VAL A 25 4.61 10.53 -2.98
C VAL A 25 6.02 10.08 -3.31
N LEU A 26 6.36 8.81 -3.05
CA LEU A 26 7.64 8.23 -3.47
C LEU A 26 7.67 8.17 -5.00
N GLY A 27 8.78 8.58 -5.63
CA GLY A 27 9.01 8.31 -7.04
C GLY A 27 9.47 6.86 -7.28
N ASP A 28 9.69 6.51 -8.55
CA ASP A 28 10.13 5.16 -8.93
C ASP A 28 11.54 4.84 -8.42
N ALA A 29 12.42 5.84 -8.32
CA ALA A 29 13.77 5.68 -7.79
C ALA A 29 13.73 5.36 -6.29
N GLU A 30 12.99 6.13 -5.50
CA GLU A 30 12.84 5.88 -4.07
C GLU A 30 12.12 4.55 -3.81
N LEU A 31 11.17 4.17 -4.67
CA LEU A 31 10.49 2.88 -4.60
C LEU A 31 11.47 1.71 -4.86
N SER A 32 12.36 1.86 -5.83
CA SER A 32 13.39 0.87 -6.15
C SER A 32 14.41 0.72 -5.00
N GLU A 33 14.88 1.83 -4.42
CA GLU A 33 15.75 1.80 -3.23
C GLU A 33 15.05 1.15 -2.04
N ARG A 34 13.77 1.46 -1.84
CA ARG A 34 12.96 0.88 -0.77
C ARG A 34 12.82 -0.64 -0.95
N ALA A 35 12.56 -1.12 -2.16
CA ALA A 35 12.53 -2.55 -2.47
C ALA A 35 13.87 -3.24 -2.20
N ALA A 36 14.99 -2.60 -2.57
CA ALA A 36 16.33 -3.13 -2.29
C ALA A 36 16.56 -3.30 -0.78
N ARG A 37 16.24 -2.29 0.03
CA ARG A 37 16.35 -2.37 1.50
C ARG A 37 15.47 -3.45 2.11
N LEU A 38 14.23 -3.60 1.64
CA LEU A 38 13.32 -4.64 2.12
C LEU A 38 13.83 -6.04 1.77
N SER A 39 14.39 -6.20 0.57
CA SER A 39 15.03 -7.45 0.16
C SER A 39 16.23 -7.78 1.03
N ASP A 40 17.09 -6.80 1.35
CA ASP A 40 18.21 -6.99 2.29
C ASP A 40 17.73 -7.44 3.67
N GLN A 41 16.68 -6.79 4.17
CA GLN A 41 16.21 -6.99 5.53
C GLN A 41 15.46 -8.32 5.73
N TYR A 42 14.65 -8.71 4.74
CA TYR A 42 13.70 -9.82 4.91
C TYR A 42 14.03 -11.04 4.05
N PHE A 43 14.87 -10.89 3.01
CA PHE A 43 15.20 -11.95 2.05
C PHE A 43 16.70 -12.11 1.82
N ASP A 44 17.55 -11.62 2.74
CA ASP A 44 19.02 -11.67 2.63
C ASP A 44 19.57 -11.12 1.31
N GLY A 45 18.84 -10.19 0.69
CA GLY A 45 19.18 -9.60 -0.60
C GLY A 45 19.02 -10.55 -1.81
N LEU A 46 18.36 -11.70 -1.64
CA LEU A 46 18.13 -12.69 -2.71
C LEU A 46 17.08 -12.23 -3.72
N ALA A 47 16.07 -11.47 -3.29
CA ALA A 47 15.01 -10.97 -4.16
C ALA A 47 15.42 -9.62 -4.76
N ARG A 48 16.11 -9.62 -5.90
CA ARG A 48 16.55 -8.38 -6.58
C ARG A 48 15.73 -8.11 -7.84
N PRO A 49 14.81 -7.14 -7.81
CA PRO A 49 14.08 -6.76 -9.00
C PRO A 49 14.97 -5.96 -9.95
N SER A 50 14.80 -6.17 -11.25
CA SER A 50 15.41 -5.36 -12.32
C SER A 50 14.77 -3.96 -12.39
N SER A 51 13.50 -3.84 -12.02
CA SER A 51 12.78 -2.57 -11.96
C SER A 51 11.63 -2.62 -10.96
N VAL A 52 11.36 -1.48 -10.33
CA VAL A 52 10.17 -1.27 -9.49
C VAL A 52 9.58 0.08 -9.85
N ARG A 53 8.29 0.12 -10.21
CA ARG A 53 7.64 1.37 -10.64
C ARG A 53 6.18 1.48 -10.24
N TRP A 54 5.71 2.71 -10.15
CA TRP A 54 4.29 3.01 -10.07
C TRP A 54 3.60 2.86 -11.42
N VAL A 55 2.34 2.42 -11.40
CA VAL A 55 1.47 2.41 -12.59
C VAL A 55 0.03 2.81 -12.26
N THR A 56 -0.61 3.45 -13.23
CA THR A 56 -1.99 3.94 -13.11
C THR A 56 -3.03 2.93 -13.60
N ASN A 57 -2.62 1.90 -14.35
CA ASN A 57 -3.51 0.92 -14.98
C ASN A 57 -3.67 -0.40 -14.19
N GLN A 58 -3.29 -0.45 -12.91
CA GLN A 58 -3.58 -1.56 -12.00
C GLN A 58 -4.77 -1.23 -11.09
N ASN A 59 -5.98 -1.56 -11.53
CA ASN A 59 -7.22 -1.21 -10.83
C ASN A 59 -7.77 -2.33 -9.93
N THR A 60 -7.41 -3.58 -10.19
CA THR A 60 -7.92 -4.76 -9.48
C THR A 60 -6.92 -5.39 -8.51
N ARG A 61 -5.67 -4.92 -8.51
CA ARG A 61 -4.56 -5.44 -7.72
C ARG A 61 -3.69 -4.31 -7.21
N TRP A 62 -3.08 -4.52 -6.04
CA TRP A 62 -2.19 -3.55 -5.41
C TRP A 62 -0.78 -3.58 -5.99
N GLY A 63 -0.30 -4.74 -6.41
CA GLY A 63 1.00 -4.95 -7.05
C GLY A 63 0.97 -6.08 -8.07
N SER A 64 2.08 -6.24 -8.79
CA SER A 64 2.37 -7.44 -9.58
C SER A 64 3.86 -7.57 -9.86
N CYS A 65 4.35 -8.80 -9.90
CA CYS A 65 5.68 -9.18 -10.33
C CYS A 65 5.63 -9.99 -11.63
N THR A 66 6.57 -9.73 -12.56
CA THR A 66 6.91 -10.61 -13.67
C THR A 66 8.26 -11.26 -13.38
N PRO A 67 8.32 -12.47 -12.78
CA PRO A 67 9.58 -13.04 -12.31
C PRO A 67 10.63 -13.23 -13.41
N ALA A 68 10.20 -13.62 -14.61
CA ALA A 68 11.09 -13.82 -15.76
C ALA A 68 11.85 -12.54 -16.19
N GLU A 69 11.28 -11.36 -15.92
CA GLU A 69 11.88 -10.06 -16.23
C GLU A 69 12.50 -9.39 -14.98
N GLY A 70 12.16 -9.89 -13.79
CA GLY A 70 12.43 -9.23 -12.52
C GLY A 70 11.70 -7.88 -12.38
N SER A 71 10.60 -7.67 -13.10
CA SER A 71 9.88 -6.39 -13.09
C SER A 71 8.75 -6.40 -12.06
N ILE A 72 8.71 -5.37 -11.19
CA ILE A 72 7.67 -5.16 -10.20
C ILE A 72 6.91 -3.86 -10.52
N ARG A 73 5.59 -3.93 -10.43
CA ARG A 73 4.69 -2.80 -10.67
C ARG A 73 3.75 -2.66 -9.49
N LEU A 74 3.66 -1.45 -8.94
CA LEU A 74 2.72 -1.10 -7.88
C LEU A 74 1.64 -0.16 -8.39
N SER A 75 0.41 -0.35 -7.92
CA SER A 75 -0.70 0.55 -8.23
C SER A 75 -0.51 1.90 -7.57
N HIS A 76 -0.70 3.00 -8.32
CA HIS A 76 -0.73 4.35 -7.78
C HIS A 76 -1.75 4.54 -6.64
N ARG A 77 -2.77 3.66 -6.55
CA ARG A 77 -3.76 3.68 -5.45
C ARG A 77 -3.12 3.47 -4.08
N LEU A 78 -1.92 2.89 -4.01
CA LEU A 78 -1.15 2.78 -2.77
C LEU A 78 -0.50 4.09 -2.34
N GLN A 79 -0.38 5.08 -3.24
CA GLN A 79 0.20 6.38 -2.90
C GLN A 79 -0.66 7.05 -1.83
N GLY A 80 -0.01 7.45 -0.75
CA GLY A 80 -0.68 8.01 0.42
C GLY A 80 -1.31 6.97 1.36
N MET A 81 -1.18 5.68 1.11
CA MET A 81 -1.41 4.67 2.15
C MET A 81 -0.28 4.70 3.18
N PRO A 82 -0.49 4.17 4.40
CA PRO A 82 0.57 4.06 5.38
C PRO A 82 1.78 3.30 4.82
N GLU A 83 2.98 3.74 5.19
CA GLU A 83 4.24 3.17 4.72
C GLU A 83 4.31 1.65 4.86
N TYR A 84 3.82 1.12 5.98
CA TYR A 84 3.83 -0.32 6.24
C TYR A 84 2.95 -1.13 5.28
N VAL A 85 1.98 -0.49 4.63
CA VAL A 85 1.13 -1.11 3.61
C VAL A 85 1.89 -1.16 2.28
N VAL A 86 2.58 -0.09 1.91
CA VAL A 86 3.45 -0.06 0.73
C VAL A 86 4.57 -1.09 0.87
N ASP A 87 5.22 -1.15 2.03
CA ASP A 87 6.25 -2.15 2.34
C ASP A 87 5.72 -3.57 2.20
N TYR A 88 4.54 -3.85 2.74
CA TYR A 88 3.92 -5.17 2.63
C TYR A 88 3.72 -5.57 1.17
N VAL A 89 3.19 -4.68 0.32
CA VAL A 89 2.98 -5.00 -1.09
C VAL A 89 4.33 -5.19 -1.80
N LEU A 90 5.35 -4.38 -1.49
CA LEU A 90 6.71 -4.61 -2.02
C LEU A 90 7.27 -5.97 -1.61
N VAL A 91 7.22 -6.32 -0.32
CA VAL A 91 7.68 -7.63 0.18
C VAL A 91 6.92 -8.77 -0.49
N HIS A 92 5.60 -8.62 -0.70
CA HIS A 92 4.78 -9.57 -1.43
C HIS A 92 5.28 -9.79 -2.87
N GLU A 93 5.50 -8.71 -3.62
CA GLU A 93 5.98 -8.82 -5.00
C GLU A 93 7.43 -9.31 -5.09
N LEU A 94 8.28 -8.94 -4.14
CA LEU A 94 9.65 -9.46 -4.02
C LEU A 94 9.66 -10.96 -3.75
N ALA A 95 8.74 -11.47 -2.91
CA ALA A 95 8.62 -12.91 -2.65
C ALA A 95 8.29 -13.72 -3.92
N HIS A 96 7.53 -13.14 -4.86
CA HIS A 96 7.24 -13.77 -6.17
C HIS A 96 8.49 -13.95 -7.04
N LEU A 97 9.58 -13.21 -6.79
CA LEU A 97 10.87 -13.47 -7.46
C LEU A 97 11.51 -14.79 -6.99
N LEU A 98 11.18 -15.26 -5.78
CA LEU A 98 11.78 -16.44 -5.16
C LEU A 98 10.86 -17.66 -5.23
N VAL A 99 9.55 -17.46 -5.11
CA VAL A 99 8.55 -18.53 -5.02
C VAL A 99 7.30 -18.14 -5.81
N PRO A 100 6.86 -18.94 -6.79
CA PRO A 100 5.62 -18.67 -7.50
C PRO A 100 4.39 -19.01 -6.66
N GLY A 101 3.31 -18.25 -6.86
CA GLY A 101 2.02 -18.48 -6.21
C GLY A 101 2.04 -18.21 -4.70
N HIS A 102 1.01 -18.67 -3.99
CA HIS A 102 0.78 -18.34 -2.57
C HIS A 102 0.69 -19.58 -1.68
N GLY A 103 1.56 -20.57 -1.94
CA GLY A 103 1.64 -21.79 -1.14
C GLY A 103 2.35 -21.60 0.21
N PRO A 104 2.53 -22.66 1.01
CA PRO A 104 3.15 -22.58 2.34
C PRO A 104 4.52 -21.91 2.36
N ARG A 105 5.36 -22.20 1.35
CA ARG A 105 6.70 -21.58 1.21
C ARG A 105 6.62 -20.08 0.98
N PHE A 106 5.62 -19.60 0.24
CA PHE A 106 5.41 -18.16 0.03
C PHE A 106 5.04 -17.48 1.36
N TRP A 107 4.10 -18.07 2.11
CA TRP A 107 3.67 -17.50 3.39
C TRP A 107 4.78 -17.50 4.43
N GLN A 108 5.62 -18.53 4.45
CA GLN A 108 6.81 -18.56 5.31
C GLN A 108 7.79 -17.41 5.02
N LEU A 109 7.92 -16.98 3.76
CA LEU A 109 8.72 -15.80 3.41
C LEU A 109 8.04 -14.51 3.91
N LEU A 110 6.72 -14.42 3.81
CA LEU A 110 5.96 -13.24 4.23
C LEU A 110 5.87 -13.07 5.75
N ASP A 111 6.03 -14.15 6.52
CA ASP A 111 6.13 -14.12 7.99
C ASP A 111 7.35 -13.31 8.48
N ALA A 112 8.38 -13.15 7.65
CA ALA A 112 9.54 -12.32 7.97
C ALA A 112 9.16 -10.84 8.13
N TYR A 113 8.09 -10.37 7.46
CA TYR A 113 7.62 -9.00 7.59
C TYR A 113 6.64 -8.85 8.76
N PRO A 114 7.00 -8.10 9.83
CA PRO A 114 6.27 -8.12 11.10
C PRO A 114 4.88 -7.48 11.05
N ARG A 115 4.54 -6.75 9.97
CA ARG A 115 3.24 -6.06 9.83
C ARG A 115 2.34 -6.70 8.76
N THR A 116 2.64 -7.93 8.34
CA THR A 116 1.87 -8.66 7.32
C THR A 116 0.37 -8.66 7.61
N GLU A 117 -0.06 -9.16 8.76
CA GLU A 117 -1.50 -9.23 9.10
C GLU A 117 -2.16 -7.85 9.15
N ARG A 118 -1.49 -6.85 9.73
CA ARG A 118 -2.02 -5.47 9.79
C ARG A 118 -2.17 -4.85 8.40
N ALA A 119 -1.21 -5.06 7.51
CA ALA A 119 -1.26 -4.53 6.15
C ALA A 119 -2.37 -5.20 5.33
N ARG A 120 -2.52 -6.52 5.46
CA ARG A 120 -3.61 -7.28 4.83
C ARG A 120 -4.98 -6.76 5.26
N GLY A 121 -5.21 -6.64 6.56
CA GLY A 121 -6.48 -6.11 7.09
C GLY A 121 -6.76 -4.68 6.64
N TYR A 122 -5.73 -3.82 6.52
CA TYR A 122 -5.89 -2.48 5.95
C TYR A 122 -6.36 -2.52 4.49
N LEU A 123 -5.69 -3.31 3.64
CA LEU A 123 -6.04 -3.43 2.23
C LEU A 123 -7.43 -4.04 2.03
N GLU A 124 -7.80 -5.04 2.83
CA GLU A 124 -9.15 -5.62 2.85
C GLU A 124 -10.19 -4.56 3.25
N GLY A 125 -9.90 -3.74 4.27
CA GLY A 125 -10.75 -2.63 4.68
C GLY A 125 -10.95 -1.57 3.58
N VAL A 126 -9.90 -1.23 2.84
CA VAL A 126 -10.00 -0.32 1.68
C VAL A 126 -10.90 -0.91 0.59
N VAL A 127 -10.72 -2.20 0.26
CA VAL A 127 -11.57 -2.87 -0.74
C VAL A 127 -13.02 -2.95 -0.27
N ALA A 128 -13.27 -3.18 1.02
CA ALA A 128 -14.61 -3.22 1.58
C ALA A 128 -15.27 -1.83 1.56
N ALA A 129 -14.54 -0.78 1.90
CA ALA A 129 -15.03 0.60 1.89
C ALA A 129 -15.45 1.07 0.49
N ASP A 130 -14.68 0.72 -0.55
CA ASP A 130 -15.02 1.01 -1.95
C ASP A 130 -16.37 0.39 -2.40
N ARG A 131 -16.87 -0.62 -1.67
CA ARG A 131 -18.13 -1.33 -1.96
C ARG A 131 -19.31 -0.86 -1.11
N LEU A 132 -19.07 -0.06 -0.07
CA LEU A 132 -20.15 0.45 0.76
C LEU A 132 -20.94 1.51 -0.03
N PRO A 133 -22.29 1.55 0.10
CA PRO A 133 -23.07 2.60 -0.51
C PRO A 133 -22.67 3.96 0.06
N HIS A 134 -22.45 4.94 -0.82
CA HIS A 134 -22.31 6.33 -0.39
C HIS A 134 -23.64 6.77 0.25
N LEU A 135 -23.65 6.87 1.58
CA LEU A 135 -24.76 7.53 2.27
C LEU A 135 -24.72 9.01 1.85
N PRO A 136 -25.78 9.55 1.24
CA PRO A 136 -25.83 10.98 0.98
C PRO A 136 -25.66 11.72 2.31
N ALA A 137 -24.89 12.81 2.28
CA ALA A 137 -24.83 13.71 3.42
C ALA A 137 -26.26 14.08 3.81
N ALA A 138 -26.58 13.98 5.11
CA ALA A 138 -27.88 14.39 5.59
C ALA A 138 -28.11 15.84 5.13
N HIS A 139 -29.16 16.04 4.33
CA HIS A 139 -29.63 17.38 4.00
C HIS A 139 -30.21 17.94 5.30
N ASP A 140 -29.53 18.92 5.89
CA ASP A 140 -30.07 19.72 6.98
C ASP A 140 -31.11 20.68 6.36
N GLU A 141 -32.37 20.57 6.82
CA GLU A 141 -33.43 21.58 6.63
C GLU A 141 -33.23 22.79 7.57
#